data_AF-A0A418V4M0-F1
#
_entry.id   AF-A0A418V4M0-F1
#
_cell.length_a   1.000
_cell.length_b   1.000
_cell.length_c   1.000
_cell.angle_alpha   90.00
_cell.angle_beta   90.00
_cell.angle_gamma   90.00
#
_symmetry.space_group_name_H-M   'P 1'
#
loop_
_entity.id
_entity.type
_entity.pdbx_description
1 polymer ?
#
loop_
_entity_poly.entity_id
_entity_poly.type
_entity_poly.pdbx_seq_one_letter_code
_entity_poly.pdbx_strand_id
1 'polypeptide(L)'
;MVLPARVRVTRPPLPLAPALRSAALRLCPGAPVDDLLAAALAIAGGSVIGAHLRWVGGEVQKVETGWRGRGIEEELSRAVGEKT
;
A
#
# COMPACT_ATOMS: atom_id res chain seq x y z
N MET A 1 -12.77 2.43 -11.87
CA MET A 1 -13.30 1.75 -10.67
C MET A 1 -13.66 2.83 -9.64
N VAL A 2 -14.70 2.66 -8.81
CA VAL A 2 -15.05 3.65 -7.78
C VAL A 2 -14.66 3.09 -6.42
N LEU A 3 -13.62 3.65 -5.80
CA LEU A 3 -13.25 3.33 -4.43
C LEU A 3 -14.38 3.74 -3.47
N PRO A 4 -14.53 3.07 -2.31
CA PRO A 4 -15.44 3.55 -1.27
C PRO A 4 -15.12 5.00 -0.93
N ALA A 5 -16.14 5.84 -0.74
CA ALA A 5 -16.03 7.31 -0.68
C ALA A 5 -15.02 7.90 0.34
N ARG A 6 -14.45 7.08 1.23
CA ARG A 6 -13.48 7.49 2.26
C ARG A 6 -12.08 6.88 2.09
N VAL A 7 -11.87 6.07 1.06
CA VAL A 7 -10.58 5.42 0.79
C VAL A 7 -9.79 6.26 -0.19
N ARG A 8 -8.53 6.56 0.15
CA ARG A 8 -7.56 7.19 -0.74
C ARG A 8 -6.38 6.26 -0.91
N VAL A 9 -6.01 5.98 -2.16
CA VAL A 9 -4.74 5.31 -2.46
C VAL A 9 -3.70 6.39 -2.75
N THR A 10 -2.55 6.27 -2.11
CA THR A 10 -1.43 7.20 -2.31
C THR A 10 -0.14 6.43 -2.56
N ARG A 11 0.75 7.06 -3.33
CA ARG A 11 2.11 6.58 -3.57
C ARG A 11 3.08 7.48 -2.81
N PRO A 12 3.46 7.12 -1.58
CA PRO A 12 4.42 7.92 -0.84
C PRO A 12 5.79 7.92 -1.54
N PRO A 13 6.58 9.01 -1.40
CA PRO A 13 7.98 9.00 -1.80
C PRO A 13 8.75 7.98 -0.96
N LEU A 14 9.86 7.49 -1.53
CA LEU A 14 10.78 6.57 -0.85
C LEU A 14 12.05 7.34 -0.41
N PRO A 15 12.62 7.03 0.77
CA PRO A 15 12.17 6.03 1.74
C PRO A 15 10.88 6.45 2.46
N LEU A 16 10.12 5.47 2.95
CA LEU A 16 8.85 5.73 3.64
C LEU A 16 9.06 6.54 4.92
N ALA A 17 8.18 7.52 5.16
CA ALA A 17 8.14 8.23 6.42
C ALA A 17 7.88 7.25 7.60
N PRO A 18 8.36 7.54 8.83
CA PRO A 18 8.30 6.60 9.95
C PRO A 18 6.91 6.02 10.24
N ALA A 19 5.87 6.86 10.18
CA ALA A 19 4.49 6.41 10.40
C ALA A 19 4.01 5.41 9.32
N LEU A 20 4.37 5.65 8.05
CA LEU A 20 4.00 4.78 6.94
C LEU A 20 4.81 3.48 6.96
N ARG A 21 6.09 3.55 7.37
CA ARG A 21 6.95 2.39 7.56
C ARG A 21 6.37 1.44 8.62
N SER A 22 5.96 1.96 9.78
CA SER A 22 5.32 1.16 10.83
C SER A 22 4.02 0.49 10.35
N ALA A 23 3.20 1.22 9.58
CA ALA A 23 1.97 0.65 9.02
C ALA A 23 2.24 -0.44 7.97
N ALA A 24 3.24 -0.24 7.10
CA ALA A 24 3.67 -1.22 6.11
C ALA A 24 4.19 -2.51 6.77
N LEU A 25 5.01 -2.40 7.81
CA LEU A 25 5.50 -3.54 8.59
C LEU A 25 4.37 -4.30 9.31
N ARG A 26 3.37 -3.58 9.84
CA ARG A 26 2.20 -4.19 10.48
C ARG A 26 1.38 -5.02 9.49
N LEU A 27 1.16 -4.50 8.27
CA LEU A 27 0.36 -5.18 7.25
C LEU A 27 1.11 -6.30 6.55
N CYS A 28 2.40 -6.09 6.29
CA CYS A 28 3.27 -6.97 5.52
C CYS A 28 4.50 -7.34 6.36
N PRO A 29 4.34 -8.15 7.42
CA PRO A 29 5.47 -8.59 8.24
C PRO A 29 6.43 -9.41 7.36
N GLY A 30 7.68 -8.97 7.28
CA GLY A 30 8.73 -9.61 6.46
C GLY A 30 9.03 -8.91 5.13
N ALA A 31 8.29 -7.86 4.76
CA ALA A 31 8.67 -7.05 3.60
C ALA A 31 9.92 -6.20 3.93
N PRO A 32 10.91 -6.12 3.03
CA PRO A 32 12.08 -5.26 3.21
C PRO A 32 11.71 -3.80 2.95
N VAL A 33 11.07 -3.16 3.93
CA VAL A 33 10.52 -1.79 3.82
C VAL A 33 11.58 -0.69 3.59
N ASP A 34 12.85 -1.00 3.83
CA ASP A 34 13.98 -0.09 3.63
C ASP A 34 14.55 -0.18 2.19
N ASP A 35 14.26 -1.26 1.44
CA ASP A 35 14.75 -1.53 0.07
C ASP A 35 13.61 -1.59 -0.95
N LEU A 36 12.59 -0.74 -0.75
CA LEU A 36 11.46 -0.66 -1.68
C LEU A 36 11.85 0.05 -2.98
N LEU A 37 11.35 -0.47 -4.09
CA LEU A 37 11.37 0.18 -5.41
C LEU A 37 10.08 0.97 -5.65
N ALA A 38 8.97 0.54 -5.05
CA ALA A 38 7.69 1.24 -5.09
C ALA A 38 6.84 0.84 -3.88
N ALA A 39 5.99 1.77 -3.44
CA ALA A 39 5.02 1.55 -2.40
C ALA A 39 3.72 2.27 -2.73
N ALA A 40 2.59 1.61 -2.54
CA ALA A 40 1.28 2.24 -2.52
C ALA A 40 0.58 1.89 -1.20
N LEU A 41 -0.12 2.86 -0.62
CA LEU A 41 -0.83 2.72 0.65
C LEU A 41 -2.28 3.18 0.49
N ALA A 42 -3.21 2.37 0.98
CA ALA A 42 -4.62 2.69 1.05
C ALA A 42 -4.95 3.23 2.44
N ILE A 43 -5.54 4.42 2.49
CA ILE A 43 -5.83 5.15 3.72
C ILE A 43 -7.34 5.39 3.82
N ALA A 44 -7.93 5.05 4.96
CA ALA A 44 -9.31 5.33 5.29
C ALA A 44 -9.42 5.83 6.73
N GLY A 45 -10.14 6.94 6.94
CA GLY A 45 -10.34 7.50 8.27
C GLY A 45 -9.05 7.87 9.01
N GLY A 46 -7.98 8.20 8.29
CA GLY A 46 -6.67 8.52 8.85
C GLY A 46 -5.76 7.32 9.12
N SER A 47 -6.24 6.09 8.89
CA SER A 47 -5.49 4.85 9.11
C SER A 47 -5.14 4.17 7.80
N VAL A 48 -3.94 3.58 7.72
CA VAL A 48 -3.53 2.74 6.59
C VAL A 48 -4.21 1.37 6.72
N ILE A 49 -5.08 1.06 5.77
CA ILE A 49 -5.91 -0.16 5.72
C ILE A 49 -5.43 -1.17 4.67
N GLY A 50 -4.47 -0.78 3.83
CA GLY A 50 -3.88 -1.63 2.82
C GLY A 50 -2.55 -1.10 2.32
N ALA A 51 -1.70 -1.99 1.83
CA ALA A 51 -0.38 -1.69 1.31
C ALA A 51 -0.04 -2.63 0.15
N HIS A 52 0.65 -2.09 -0.85
CA HIS A 52 1.33 -2.87 -1.88
C HIS A 52 2.75 -2.35 -1.97
N LEU A 53 3.70 -3.24 -1.68
CA LEU A 53 5.12 -2.95 -1.61
C LEU A 53 5.84 -3.79 -2.67
N ARG A 54 6.77 -3.18 -3.41
CA ARG A 54 7.60 -3.86 -4.41
C ARG A 54 9.07 -3.58 -4.12
N TRP A 55 9.91 -4.61 -4.19
CA TRP A 55 11.36 -4.54 -4.01
C TRP A 55 12.06 -5.42 -5.05
N VAL A 56 13.39 -5.47 -4.99
CA VAL A 56 14.17 -6.36 -5.85
C VAL A 56 13.89 -7.81 -5.46
N GLY A 57 13.31 -8.59 -6.39
CA GLY A 57 13.04 -10.01 -6.19
C GLY A 57 11.67 -10.34 -5.61
N GLY A 58 10.78 -9.36 -5.42
CA GLY A 58 9.41 -9.66 -5.01
C GLY A 58 8.51 -8.46 -4.81
N GLU A 59 7.25 -8.77 -4.56
CA GLU A 59 6.24 -7.81 -4.11
C GLU A 59 5.28 -8.49 -3.14
N VAL A 60 4.61 -7.69 -2.32
CA VAL A 60 3.54 -8.15 -1.45
C VAL A 60 2.42 -7.13 -1.43
N GLN A 61 1.20 -7.64 -1.43
CA GLN A 61 -0.01 -6.85 -1.30
C GLN A 61 -0.83 -7.37 -0.13
N LYS A 62 -1.34 -6.44 0.68
CA LYS A 62 -2.23 -6.74 1.80
C LYS A 62 -3.29 -5.67 1.93
N VAL A 63 -4.54 -6.11 2.10
CA VAL A 63 -5.67 -5.26 2.52
C VAL A 63 -6.33 -5.91 3.74
N GLU A 64 -6.72 -5.09 4.71
CA GLU A 64 -7.46 -5.53 5.89
C GLU A 64 -8.78 -6.19 5.50
N THR A 65 -9.16 -7.27 6.18
CA THR A 65 -10.25 -8.17 5.74
C THR A 65 -11.58 -7.44 5.51
N GLY A 66 -11.96 -6.47 6.34
CA GLY A 66 -13.21 -5.71 6.18
C GLY A 66 -13.26 -4.78 4.95
N TRP A 67 -12.10 -4.55 4.32
CA TRP A 67 -11.93 -3.65 3.18
C TRP A 67 -11.68 -4.38 1.86
N ARG A 68 -11.47 -5.70 1.89
CA ARG A 68 -11.20 -6.52 0.69
C ARG A 68 -12.37 -6.55 -0.28
N GLY A 69 -12.07 -6.75 -1.56
CA GLY A 69 -13.07 -6.90 -2.62
C GLY A 69 -13.84 -5.61 -2.92
N ARG A 70 -13.30 -4.45 -2.50
CA ARG A 70 -13.89 -3.12 -2.72
C ARG A 70 -13.16 -2.31 -3.78
N GLY A 71 -12.30 -2.94 -4.58
CA GLY A 71 -11.49 -2.27 -5.60
C GLY A 71 -10.17 -1.67 -5.08
N ILE A 72 -9.78 -1.97 -3.84
CA ILE A 72 -8.59 -1.35 -3.22
C ILE A 72 -7.33 -2.04 -3.71
N GLU A 73 -7.38 -3.37 -3.83
CA GLU A 73 -6.31 -4.21 -4.35
C GLU A 73 -5.92 -3.80 -5.78
N GLU A 74 -6.90 -3.53 -6.63
CA GLU A 74 -6.69 -3.11 -8.02
C GLU A 74 -6.06 -1.71 -8.10
N GLU A 75 -6.56 -0.76 -7.30
CA GLU A 75 -6.01 0.60 -7.28
C GLU A 75 -4.60 0.65 -6.65
N LEU A 76 -4.32 -0.19 -5.65
CA LEU A 76 -2.97 -0.38 -5.10
C LEU A 76 -2.02 -0.93 -6.16
N SER A 77 -2.42 -1.97 -6.88
CA SER A 77 -1.64 -2.56 -7.97
C SER A 77 -1.38 -1.56 -9.08
N ARG A 78 -2.39 -0.76 -9.44
CA ARG A 78 -2.24 0.31 -10.42
C ARG A 78 -1.21 1.35 -9.97
N ALA A 79 -1.31 1.83 -8.73
CA ALA A 79 -0.41 2.85 -8.21
C ALA A 79 1.07 2.39 -8.11
N VAL A 80 1.31 1.09 -7.86
CA VAL A 80 2.65 0.48 -7.91
C VAL A 80 3.14 0.22 -9.34
N GLY A 81 2.22 -0.14 -10.23
CA GLY A 81 2.48 -0.48 -11.64
C GLY A 81 2.69 0.71 -12.56
N GLU A 82 2.10 1.87 -12.26
CA GLU A 82 2.34 3.11 -13.01
C GLU A 82 3.79 3.54 -12.82
N LYS A 83 4.65 3.34 -13.84
CA LYS A 83 5.94 4.05 -13.93
C LYS A 83 5.61 5.52 -14.21
N THR A 84 5.96 6.41 -13.29
CA THR A 84 6.24 7.80 -13.67
C THR A 84 7.59 7.85 -14.34
#